data_AF-A0A1C5TRI2-F1
#
_entry.id   AF-A0A1C5TRI2-F1
#
_cell.length_a   1.000
_cell.length_b   1.000
_cell.length_c   1.000
_cell.angle_alpha   90.00
_cell.angle_beta   90.00
_cell.angle_gamma   90.00
#
_symmetry.space_group_name_H-M   'P 1'
#
loop_
_entity.id
_entity.type
_entity.pdbx_description
1 polymer ?
#
loop_
_entity_poly.entity_id
_entity_poly.type
_entity_poly.pdbx_seq_one_letter_code
_entity_poly.pdbx_strand_id
1 'polypeptide(L)'
;MDWKRTLQNEIGHIMRGHNILEYKGPGDELTIDSFFKVIGYASLYKAQGIAVNKIPASEVTVSFFRNAYPKALFQELKKEGYILKKMYPGIYYVRGKVPFPVQVVVTSQLERKAHCSLRVLTTQVEMQDAELFLEQIYYLESKNERSNIDSVLQVSVNANKQVYSLLRRKNEMCEALRELMKDEIEKELENKLEQGEKLQLIRQVIKKLQKGNSVEETSDMLEEEPENIRKIYEIAATMAPDYDVEKIYQKL
;
A
#
# COMPACT_ATOMS: atom_id res chain seq x y z
N MET A 1 1.48 17.01 -39.46
CA MET A 1 1.18 16.44 -38.15
C MET A 1 2.15 15.29 -37.93
N ASP A 2 3.19 15.50 -37.12
CA ASP A 2 4.17 14.46 -36.79
C ASP A 2 3.58 13.47 -35.79
N TRP A 3 3.40 12.23 -36.22
CA TRP A 3 2.77 11.13 -35.49
C TRP A 3 3.74 10.37 -34.56
N LYS A 4 4.88 10.99 -34.18
CA LYS A 4 6.05 10.24 -33.71
C LYS A 4 6.25 10.08 -32.21
N ARG A 5 5.32 10.49 -31.33
CA ARG A 5 5.40 10.22 -29.87
C ARG A 5 4.02 10.10 -29.21
N THR A 6 3.20 9.15 -29.64
CA THR A 6 2.04 8.78 -28.84
C THR A 6 2.52 7.87 -27.71
N LEU A 7 2.36 8.32 -26.46
CA LEU A 7 2.53 7.45 -25.30
C LEU A 7 1.60 6.24 -25.50
N GLN A 8 2.13 5.02 -25.39
CA GLN A 8 1.35 3.79 -25.54
C GLN A 8 0.33 3.60 -24.40
N ASN A 9 0.60 4.24 -23.25
CA ASN A 9 -0.27 4.22 -22.09
C ASN A 9 -1.49 5.12 -22.32
N GLU A 10 -2.67 4.61 -21.97
CA GLU A 10 -3.98 5.24 -22.19
C GLU A 10 -4.14 6.59 -21.48
N ILE A 11 -3.48 6.77 -20.33
CA ILE A 11 -3.42 8.04 -19.60
C ILE A 11 -2.70 9.11 -20.44
N GLY A 12 -1.72 8.69 -21.24
CA GLY A 12 -0.91 9.54 -22.09
C GLY A 12 -1.59 9.97 -23.40
N HIS A 13 -2.67 9.33 -23.83
CA HIS A 13 -3.31 9.65 -25.11
C HIS A 13 -3.85 11.09 -25.20
N ILE A 14 -4.26 11.68 -24.07
CA ILE A 14 -4.70 13.09 -24.00
C ILE A 14 -3.54 14.05 -23.75
N MET A 15 -2.38 13.57 -23.29
CA MET A 15 -1.24 14.41 -22.93
C MET A 15 -0.66 15.13 -24.15
N ARG A 16 -0.14 16.33 -23.91
CA ARG A 16 0.42 17.24 -24.93
C ARG A 16 1.79 17.76 -24.46
N GLY A 17 2.33 18.81 -25.08
CA GLY A 17 3.65 19.35 -24.73
C GLY A 17 3.82 19.73 -23.25
N HIS A 18 2.74 20.19 -22.59
CA HIS A 18 2.73 20.60 -21.19
C HIS A 18 1.62 19.87 -20.42
N ASN A 19 1.98 19.12 -19.37
CA ASN A 19 1.03 18.29 -18.62
C ASN A 19 1.06 18.71 -17.14
N ILE A 20 -0.04 19.31 -16.68
CA ILE A 20 -0.24 19.71 -15.28
C ILE A 20 -0.99 18.56 -14.60
N LEU A 21 -0.43 18.06 -13.49
CA LEU A 21 -0.96 16.92 -12.77
C LEU A 21 -1.36 17.35 -11.36
N GLU A 22 -2.56 16.99 -10.94
CA GLU A 22 -3.00 17.08 -9.54
C GLU A 22 -3.21 15.66 -9.02
N TYR A 23 -2.48 15.28 -7.97
CA TYR A 23 -2.65 13.99 -7.31
C TYR A 23 -3.31 14.19 -5.95
N LYS A 24 -4.43 13.50 -5.71
CA LYS A 24 -5.11 13.44 -4.41
C LYS A 24 -4.81 12.11 -3.72
N GLY A 25 -4.37 12.20 -2.47
CA GLY A 25 -4.10 11.02 -1.65
C GLY A 25 -5.37 10.20 -1.40
N PRO A 26 -5.24 8.95 -0.92
CA PRO A 26 -6.39 8.05 -0.70
C PRO A 26 -7.46 8.61 0.26
N GLY A 27 -7.06 9.43 1.23
CA GLY A 27 -7.97 10.09 2.18
C GLY A 27 -8.51 11.44 1.72
N ASP A 28 -8.01 11.99 0.61
CA ASP A 28 -8.37 13.32 0.16
C ASP A 28 -9.58 13.30 -0.78
N GLU A 29 -10.36 14.38 -0.71
CA GLU A 29 -11.41 14.63 -1.67
C GLU A 29 -10.92 15.40 -2.90
N LEU A 30 -11.34 14.92 -4.08
CA LEU A 30 -11.28 15.68 -5.31
C LEU A 30 -12.65 16.34 -5.52
N THR A 31 -12.73 17.61 -5.16
CA THR A 31 -13.93 18.46 -5.22
C THR A 31 -13.95 19.35 -6.45
N ILE A 32 -15.10 19.99 -6.72
CA ILE A 32 -15.20 21.01 -7.79
C ILE A 32 -14.26 22.19 -7.57
N ASP A 33 -13.99 22.58 -6.32
CA ASP A 33 -13.02 23.63 -6.00
C ASP A 33 -11.60 23.22 -6.37
N SER A 34 -11.22 21.96 -6.09
CA SER A 34 -9.93 21.41 -6.52
C SER A 34 -9.81 21.42 -8.04
N PHE A 35 -10.91 21.10 -8.75
CA PHE A 35 -10.97 21.17 -10.20
C PHE A 35 -10.67 22.59 -10.70
N PHE A 36 -11.41 23.60 -10.24
CA PHE A 36 -11.20 24.99 -10.68
C PHE A 36 -9.84 25.57 -10.26
N LYS A 37 -9.36 25.22 -9.07
CA LYS A 37 -8.03 25.62 -8.58
C LYS A 37 -6.93 25.18 -9.56
N VAL A 38 -6.96 23.92 -10.00
CA VAL A 38 -5.96 23.38 -10.92
C VAL A 38 -6.14 23.92 -12.33
N ILE A 39 -7.37 24.17 -12.80
CA ILE A 39 -7.61 24.91 -14.05
C ILE A 39 -7.01 26.32 -13.97
N GLY A 40 -7.15 26.99 -12.82
CA GLY A 40 -6.50 28.27 -12.53
C GLY A 40 -4.98 28.18 -12.61
N TYR A 41 -4.37 27.17 -11.99
CA TYR A 41 -2.93 26.92 -12.04
C TYR A 41 -2.42 26.65 -13.46
N ALA A 42 -3.13 25.83 -14.24
CA ALA A 42 -2.81 25.59 -15.64
C ALA A 42 -2.92 26.87 -16.48
N SER A 43 -3.90 27.72 -16.17
CA SER A 43 -4.06 29.04 -16.83
C SER A 43 -2.93 29.99 -16.51
N LEU A 44 -2.51 30.06 -15.24
CA LEU A 44 -1.34 30.84 -14.82
C LEU A 44 -0.07 30.32 -15.49
N TYR A 45 0.16 29.01 -15.49
CA TYR A 45 1.30 28.39 -16.16
C TYR A 45 1.33 28.75 -17.66
N LYS A 46 0.19 28.63 -18.34
CA LYS A 46 0.03 29.03 -19.74
C LYS A 46 0.34 30.51 -19.99
N ALA A 47 0.17 31.38 -19.00
CA ALA A 47 0.39 32.82 -19.09
C ALA A 47 1.82 33.27 -18.72
N GLN A 48 2.66 32.40 -18.14
CA GLN A 48 4.03 32.75 -17.69
C GLN A 48 5.04 33.00 -18.83
N GLY A 49 4.66 32.78 -20.09
CA GLY A 49 5.54 32.98 -21.23
C GLY A 49 5.95 34.45 -21.42
N ILE A 50 7.24 34.70 -21.65
CA ILE A 50 7.80 36.05 -21.88
C ILE A 50 7.30 36.67 -23.22
N ALA A 51 6.80 35.83 -24.13
CA ALA A 51 6.19 36.26 -25.39
C ALA A 51 4.70 35.87 -25.45
N VAL A 52 3.92 36.65 -26.21
CA VAL A 52 2.49 36.39 -26.43
C VAL A 52 2.30 34.97 -26.93
N ASN A 53 1.43 34.23 -26.24
CA ASN A 53 1.08 32.85 -26.56
C ASN A 53 2.28 31.89 -26.71
N LYS A 54 3.38 32.14 -25.99
CA LYS A 54 4.57 31.26 -25.99
C LYS A 54 4.23 29.81 -25.64
N ILE A 55 3.26 29.61 -24.74
CA ILE A 55 2.67 28.31 -24.43
C ILE A 55 1.23 28.31 -24.99
N PRO A 56 0.98 27.60 -26.11
CA PRO A 56 -0.37 27.47 -26.67
C PRO A 56 -1.28 26.68 -25.73
N ALA A 57 -2.53 27.11 -25.56
CA ALA A 57 -3.51 26.38 -24.74
C ALA A 57 -3.77 24.95 -25.25
N SER A 58 -3.65 24.74 -26.57
CA SER A 58 -3.77 23.41 -27.20
C SER A 58 -2.66 22.44 -26.81
N GLU A 59 -1.53 22.94 -26.29
CA GLU A 59 -0.40 22.15 -25.83
C GLU A 59 -0.44 21.87 -24.33
N VAL A 60 -1.43 22.41 -23.61
CA VAL A 60 -1.57 22.26 -22.16
C VAL A 60 -2.63 21.22 -21.85
N THR A 61 -2.31 20.24 -21.01
CA THR A 61 -3.25 19.20 -20.54
C THR A 61 -3.32 19.22 -19.02
N VAL A 62 -4.51 18.98 -18.46
CA VAL A 62 -4.71 18.84 -17.02
C VAL A 62 -5.16 17.42 -16.69
N SER A 63 -4.48 16.75 -15.77
CA SER A 63 -4.84 15.41 -15.33
C SER A 63 -4.99 15.36 -13.81
N PHE A 64 -6.16 14.96 -13.35
CA PHE A 64 -6.43 14.70 -11.94
C PHE A 64 -6.29 13.22 -11.66
N PHE A 65 -5.56 12.85 -10.61
CA PHE A 65 -5.42 11.48 -10.14
C PHE A 65 -6.05 11.34 -8.76
N ARG A 66 -6.90 10.33 -8.60
CA ARG A 66 -7.48 9.96 -7.31
C ARG A 66 -7.72 8.45 -7.27
N ASN A 67 -7.53 7.82 -6.12
CA ASN A 67 -7.86 6.41 -5.98
C ASN A 67 -9.37 6.13 -6.08
N ALA A 68 -10.17 6.79 -5.24
CA ALA A 68 -11.61 6.61 -5.21
C ALA A 68 -12.34 7.36 -6.35
N TYR A 69 -13.41 6.75 -6.86
CA TYR A 69 -14.27 7.38 -7.87
C TYR A 69 -14.94 8.65 -7.33
N PRO A 70 -14.68 9.84 -7.90
CA PRO A 70 -15.14 11.12 -7.34
C PRO A 70 -16.59 11.42 -7.75
N LYS A 71 -17.55 10.69 -7.16
CA LYS A 71 -18.97 10.78 -7.49
C LYS A 71 -19.53 12.20 -7.36
N ALA A 72 -19.23 12.91 -6.27
CA ALA A 72 -19.72 14.25 -6.01
C ALA A 72 -19.27 15.25 -7.09
N LEU A 73 -17.96 15.33 -7.36
CA LEU A 73 -17.40 16.15 -8.44
C LEU A 73 -18.08 15.85 -9.78
N PHE A 74 -18.25 14.57 -10.12
CA PHE A 74 -18.83 14.21 -11.42
C PHE A 74 -20.30 14.62 -11.54
N GLN A 75 -21.05 14.57 -10.44
CA GLN A 75 -22.44 15.05 -10.39
C GLN A 75 -22.49 16.57 -10.54
N GLU A 76 -21.61 17.30 -9.84
CA GLU A 76 -21.50 18.76 -9.92
C GLU A 76 -21.12 19.23 -11.33
N LEU A 77 -20.08 18.62 -11.93
CA LEU A 77 -19.66 18.91 -13.30
C LEU A 77 -20.81 18.68 -14.31
N LYS A 78 -21.55 17.57 -14.18
CA LYS A 78 -22.72 17.32 -15.04
C LYS A 78 -23.82 18.36 -14.83
N LYS A 79 -24.10 18.73 -13.59
CA LYS A 79 -25.09 19.76 -13.23
C LYS A 79 -24.74 21.12 -13.85
N GLU A 80 -23.45 21.45 -13.90
CA GLU A 80 -22.96 22.67 -14.55
C GLU A 80 -22.85 22.57 -16.09
N GLY A 81 -23.19 21.42 -16.68
CA GLY A 81 -23.22 21.22 -18.12
C GLY A 81 -21.86 20.84 -18.73
N TYR A 82 -20.90 20.37 -17.93
CA TYR A 82 -19.70 19.71 -18.46
C TYR A 82 -20.05 18.32 -18.99
N ILE A 83 -19.33 17.89 -20.02
CA ILE A 83 -19.52 16.59 -20.64
C ILE A 83 -18.45 15.64 -20.08
N LEU A 84 -18.90 14.62 -19.34
CA LEU A 84 -18.04 13.55 -18.83
C LEU A 84 -18.13 12.33 -19.73
N LYS A 85 -17.00 11.93 -20.33
CA LYS A 85 -16.91 10.73 -21.17
C LYS A 85 -15.86 9.78 -20.63
N LYS A 86 -16.28 8.56 -20.25
CA LYS A 86 -15.34 7.46 -19.96
C LYS A 86 -14.68 7.03 -21.27
N MET A 87 -13.36 7.13 -21.35
CA MET A 87 -12.59 6.79 -22.54
C MET A 87 -11.96 5.40 -22.42
N TYR A 88 -11.47 5.08 -21.22
CA TYR A 88 -10.87 3.80 -20.87
C TYR A 88 -11.33 3.41 -19.46
N PRO A 89 -11.09 2.16 -18.99
CA PRO A 89 -11.25 1.81 -17.58
C PRO A 89 -10.52 2.83 -16.68
N GLY A 90 -11.24 3.44 -15.74
CA GLY A 90 -10.69 4.47 -14.84
C GLY A 90 -10.35 5.83 -15.44
N ILE A 91 -10.45 6.05 -16.76
CA ILE A 91 -10.04 7.32 -17.39
C ILE A 91 -11.27 8.04 -17.97
N TYR A 92 -11.54 9.23 -17.44
CA TYR A 92 -12.70 10.05 -17.77
C TYR A 92 -12.26 11.40 -18.32
N TYR A 93 -12.68 11.76 -19.52
CA TYR A 93 -12.43 13.08 -20.09
C TYR A 93 -13.54 14.05 -19.69
N VAL A 94 -13.15 15.25 -19.29
CA VAL A 94 -14.04 16.39 -19.05
C VAL A 94 -13.97 17.31 -20.27
N ARG A 95 -15.11 17.57 -20.89
CA ARG A 95 -15.24 18.36 -22.13
C ARG A 95 -16.27 19.47 -22.00
N GLY A 96 -16.27 20.39 -22.96
CA GLY A 96 -17.19 21.52 -23.03
C GLY A 96 -16.52 22.79 -22.52
N LYS A 97 -16.87 23.22 -21.30
CA LYS A 97 -16.50 24.52 -20.73
C LYS A 97 -15.08 24.59 -20.17
N VAL A 98 -14.14 23.77 -20.66
CA VAL A 98 -12.76 23.73 -20.17
C VAL A 98 -11.79 24.37 -21.18
N PRO A 99 -10.83 25.20 -20.72
CA PRO A 99 -9.85 25.85 -21.60
C PRO A 99 -8.75 24.91 -22.12
N PHE A 100 -8.61 23.72 -21.51
CA PHE A 100 -7.59 22.72 -21.80
C PHE A 100 -8.24 21.34 -21.96
N PRO A 101 -7.61 20.39 -22.66
CA PRO A 101 -7.88 18.97 -22.47
C PRO A 101 -7.75 18.56 -20.99
N VAL A 102 -8.82 17.98 -20.43
CA VAL A 102 -8.86 17.57 -19.03
C VAL A 102 -9.24 16.10 -18.92
N GLN A 103 -8.51 15.37 -18.07
CA GLN A 103 -8.88 14.01 -17.65
C GLN A 103 -8.91 13.87 -16.14
N VAL A 104 -9.76 12.96 -15.67
CA VAL A 104 -9.77 12.43 -14.30
C VAL A 104 -9.46 10.94 -14.38
N VAL A 105 -8.37 10.55 -13.73
CA VAL A 105 -7.86 9.19 -13.64
C VAL A 105 -8.20 8.64 -12.26
N VAL A 106 -9.07 7.63 -12.25
CA VAL A 106 -9.50 6.89 -11.06
C VAL A 106 -8.67 5.63 -10.95
N THR A 107 -7.61 5.65 -10.13
CA THR A 107 -6.58 4.60 -10.17
C THR A 107 -7.12 3.22 -9.80
N SER A 108 -8.08 3.12 -8.86
CA SER A 108 -8.76 1.85 -8.52
C SER A 108 -9.53 1.19 -9.68
N GLN A 109 -9.87 1.95 -10.72
CA GLN A 109 -10.65 1.49 -11.86
C GLN A 109 -9.80 1.26 -13.12
N LEU A 110 -8.50 1.53 -13.06
CA LEU A 110 -7.57 1.27 -14.15
C LEU A 110 -7.46 -0.24 -14.41
N GLU A 111 -7.13 -0.62 -15.64
CA GLU A 111 -6.83 -2.01 -15.97
C GLU A 111 -5.62 -2.50 -15.13
N ARG A 112 -5.72 -3.70 -14.56
CA ARG A 112 -4.78 -4.20 -13.54
C ARG A 112 -3.38 -4.41 -14.10
N LYS A 113 -3.28 -5.09 -15.24
CA LYS A 113 -1.98 -5.47 -15.83
C LYS A 113 -1.26 -4.28 -16.46
N ALA A 114 -2.01 -3.36 -17.08
CA ALA A 114 -1.46 -2.18 -17.74
C ALA A 114 -0.99 -1.09 -16.76
N HIS A 115 -1.57 -1.06 -15.54
CA HIS A 115 -1.36 0.04 -14.59
C HIS A 115 -1.05 -0.41 -13.15
N CYS A 116 -0.46 -1.59 -12.98
CA CYS A 116 -0.15 -2.18 -11.67
C CYS A 116 0.60 -1.23 -10.72
N SER A 117 1.60 -0.48 -11.21
CA SER A 117 2.34 0.51 -10.40
C SER A 117 1.47 1.63 -9.82
N LEU A 118 0.47 2.12 -10.57
CA LEU A 118 -0.47 3.14 -10.08
C LEU A 118 -1.52 2.57 -9.13
N ARG A 119 -1.90 1.31 -9.33
CA ARG A 119 -2.91 0.64 -8.50
C ARG A 119 -2.41 0.30 -7.10
N VAL A 120 -1.09 0.16 -6.91
CA VAL A 120 -0.49 -0.08 -5.59
C VAL A 120 -0.21 1.21 -4.79
N LEU A 121 -0.39 2.40 -5.39
CA LEU A 121 -0.22 3.70 -4.72
C LEU A 121 -1.47 4.10 -3.92
N THR A 122 -1.87 3.26 -2.98
CA THR A 122 -3.01 3.46 -2.07
C THR A 122 -2.67 2.93 -0.68
N THR A 123 -3.43 3.34 0.34
CA THR A 123 -3.30 2.83 1.73
C THR A 123 -4.13 1.56 1.96
N GLN A 124 -4.85 1.09 0.94
CA GLN A 124 -5.67 -0.12 0.97
C GLN A 124 -5.43 -0.90 -0.33
N VAL A 125 -4.25 -1.47 -0.47
CA VAL A 125 -3.88 -2.25 -1.65
C VAL A 125 -4.61 -3.58 -1.66
N GLU A 126 -5.18 -3.94 -2.81
CA GLU A 126 -5.76 -5.27 -3.02
C GLU A 126 -4.64 -6.30 -3.21
N MET A 127 -4.80 -7.49 -2.60
CA MET A 127 -3.80 -8.57 -2.67
C MET A 127 -3.43 -8.90 -4.12
N GLN A 128 -4.42 -8.98 -5.02
CA GLN A 128 -4.20 -9.27 -6.44
C GLN A 128 -3.40 -8.16 -7.16
N ASP A 129 -3.58 -6.89 -6.79
CA ASP A 129 -2.83 -5.78 -7.39
C ASP A 129 -1.37 -5.81 -6.94
N ALA A 130 -1.13 -6.10 -5.66
CA ALA A 130 0.22 -6.28 -5.15
C ALA A 130 0.93 -7.50 -5.77
N GLU A 131 0.22 -8.62 -5.97
CA GLU A 131 0.76 -9.80 -6.66
C GLU A 131 1.20 -9.46 -8.08
N LEU A 132 0.31 -8.87 -8.89
CA LEU A 132 0.62 -8.47 -10.27
C LEU A 132 1.76 -7.44 -10.34
N PHE A 133 1.85 -6.53 -9.36
CA PHE A 133 2.93 -5.56 -9.32
C PHE A 133 4.28 -6.21 -8.99
N LEU A 134 4.33 -7.16 -8.06
CA LEU A 134 5.55 -7.91 -7.75
C LEU A 134 5.98 -8.80 -8.93
N GLU A 135 5.04 -9.42 -9.63
CA GLU A 135 5.31 -10.15 -10.88
C GLU A 135 5.92 -9.21 -11.93
N GLN A 136 5.35 -8.02 -12.13
CA GLN A 136 5.91 -7.04 -13.06
C GLN A 136 7.36 -6.70 -12.71
N ILE A 137 7.65 -6.45 -11.42
CA ILE A 137 9.01 -6.12 -10.95
C ILE A 137 10.01 -7.22 -11.31
N TYR A 138 9.61 -8.49 -11.14
CA TYR A 138 10.47 -9.63 -11.41
C TYR A 138 10.95 -9.69 -12.87
N TYR A 139 10.06 -9.35 -13.82
CA TYR A 139 10.37 -9.38 -15.25
C TYR A 139 11.10 -8.13 -15.77
N LEU A 140 11.42 -7.15 -14.91
CA LEU A 140 12.21 -5.99 -15.32
C LEU A 140 13.70 -6.33 -15.43
N GLU A 141 14.20 -6.31 -16.65
CA GLU A 141 15.59 -6.63 -16.99
C GLU A 141 16.56 -5.44 -16.79
N SER A 142 16.08 -4.20 -16.77
CA SER A 142 16.95 -3.00 -16.77
C SER A 142 17.12 -2.33 -15.40
N LYS A 143 18.36 -1.92 -15.07
CA LYS A 143 18.69 -1.25 -13.78
C LYS A 143 18.02 0.12 -13.62
N ASN A 144 17.83 0.88 -14.70
CA ASN A 144 17.23 2.22 -14.63
C ASN A 144 15.70 2.18 -14.41
N GLU A 145 15.00 1.18 -14.95
CA GLU A 145 13.56 1.02 -14.71
C GLU A 145 13.28 0.54 -13.29
N ARG A 146 14.20 -0.25 -12.71
CA ARG A 146 14.10 -0.71 -11.32
C ARG A 146 14.05 0.44 -10.31
N SER A 147 14.91 1.45 -10.40
CA SER A 147 14.95 2.50 -9.36
C SER A 147 13.62 3.24 -9.13
N ASN A 148 12.88 3.57 -10.20
CA ASN A 148 11.56 4.22 -10.05
C ASN A 148 10.52 3.26 -9.47
N ILE A 149 10.59 2.00 -9.88
CA ILE A 149 9.63 0.97 -9.47
C ILE A 149 9.90 0.50 -8.03
N ASP A 150 11.16 0.43 -7.62
CA ASP A 150 11.58 0.17 -6.25
C ASP A 150 11.07 1.26 -5.31
N SER A 151 11.10 2.52 -5.75
CA SER A 151 10.52 3.64 -4.98
C SER A 151 9.00 3.47 -4.79
N VAL A 152 8.29 3.04 -5.84
CA VAL A 152 6.84 2.74 -5.76
C VAL A 152 6.60 1.55 -4.83
N LEU A 153 7.41 0.49 -4.92
CA LEU A 153 7.33 -0.68 -4.05
C LEU A 153 7.53 -0.29 -2.59
N GLN A 154 8.57 0.49 -2.28
CA GLN A 154 8.87 0.93 -0.92
C GLN A 154 7.70 1.72 -0.31
N VAL A 155 7.14 2.68 -1.05
CA VAL A 155 5.98 3.46 -0.59
C VAL A 155 4.78 2.55 -0.36
N SER A 156 4.53 1.60 -1.26
CA SER A 156 3.39 0.69 -1.14
C SER A 156 3.53 -0.29 0.03
N VAL A 157 4.71 -0.88 0.22
CA VAL A 157 5.03 -1.78 1.35
C VAL A 157 4.85 -1.04 2.68
N ASN A 158 5.41 0.18 2.78
CA ASN A 158 5.31 0.99 3.99
C ASN A 158 3.85 1.31 4.36
N ALA A 159 3.00 1.58 3.37
CA ALA A 159 1.59 1.88 3.58
C ALA A 159 0.73 0.61 3.81
N ASN A 160 1.15 -0.57 3.33
CA ASN A 160 0.32 -1.79 3.28
C ASN A 160 1.04 -3.04 3.82
N LYS A 161 1.78 -2.88 4.92
CA LYS A 161 2.63 -3.93 5.53
C LYS A 161 1.96 -5.30 5.64
N GLN A 162 0.71 -5.35 6.11
CA GLN A 162 -0.03 -6.60 6.29
C GLN A 162 -0.22 -7.39 4.98
N VAL A 163 -0.56 -6.72 3.89
CA VAL A 163 -0.76 -7.35 2.58
C VAL A 163 0.55 -7.95 2.08
N TYR A 164 1.63 -7.18 2.15
CA TYR A 164 2.95 -7.61 1.69
C TYR A 164 3.56 -8.72 2.58
N SER A 165 3.30 -8.71 3.89
CA SER A 165 3.68 -9.81 4.78
C SER A 165 3.01 -11.14 4.41
N LEU A 166 1.73 -11.10 4.02
CA LEU A 166 1.02 -12.29 3.56
C LEU A 166 1.57 -12.78 2.21
N LEU A 167 1.86 -11.86 1.30
CA LEU A 167 2.43 -12.20 -0.01
C LEU A 167 3.83 -12.80 0.11
N ARG A 168 4.67 -12.26 1.00
CA ARG A 168 5.99 -12.82 1.29
C ARG A 168 5.92 -14.29 1.74
N ARG A 169 4.91 -14.66 2.53
CA ARG A 169 4.73 -16.05 3.00
C ARG A 169 4.28 -17.00 1.89
N LYS A 170 3.55 -16.48 0.89
CA LYS A 170 3.07 -17.26 -0.27
C LYS A 170 4.07 -17.32 -1.40
N ASN A 171 4.91 -16.30 -1.54
CA ASN A 171 5.77 -16.08 -2.69
C ASN A 171 7.23 -16.04 -2.25
N GLU A 172 8.01 -17.06 -2.61
CA GLU A 172 9.45 -17.12 -2.32
C GLU A 172 10.26 -16.09 -3.13
N MET A 173 9.64 -15.43 -4.11
CA MET A 173 10.33 -14.97 -5.32
C MET A 173 10.97 -13.57 -5.28
N CYS A 174 10.55 -12.64 -4.40
CA CYS A 174 11.01 -11.25 -4.48
C CYS A 174 12.07 -10.91 -3.42
N GLU A 175 13.35 -10.96 -3.80
CA GLU A 175 14.49 -10.59 -2.94
C GLU A 175 14.42 -9.13 -2.48
N ALA A 176 14.02 -8.21 -3.36
CA ALA A 176 13.80 -6.80 -3.01
C ALA A 176 12.71 -6.62 -1.93
N LEU A 177 11.64 -7.41 -2.00
CA LEU A 177 10.61 -7.41 -0.96
C LEU A 177 11.14 -7.95 0.38
N ARG A 178 12.02 -8.96 0.36
CA ARG A 178 12.65 -9.48 1.59
C ARG A 178 13.55 -8.42 2.23
N GLU A 179 14.33 -7.70 1.42
CA GLU A 179 15.21 -6.64 1.90
C GLU A 179 14.41 -5.48 2.51
N LEU A 180 13.35 -5.02 1.83
CA LEU A 180 12.48 -3.95 2.32
C LEU A 180 11.75 -4.31 3.62
N MET A 181 11.52 -5.60 3.88
CA MET A 181 10.81 -6.07 5.07
C MET A 181 11.74 -6.70 6.11
N LYS A 182 13.06 -6.55 5.98
CA LYS A 182 14.05 -7.22 6.83
C LYS A 182 13.82 -6.94 8.32
N ASP A 183 13.64 -5.68 8.69
CA ASP A 183 13.41 -5.28 10.08
C ASP A 183 12.15 -5.94 10.68
N GLU A 184 11.09 -6.08 9.87
CA GLU A 184 9.87 -6.77 10.30
C GLU A 184 10.06 -8.27 10.42
N ILE A 185 10.87 -8.87 9.54
CA ILE A 185 11.24 -10.29 9.63
C ILE A 185 12.02 -10.54 10.92
N GLU A 186 13.02 -9.71 11.21
CA GLU A 186 13.85 -9.82 12.41
C GLU A 186 12.98 -9.70 13.67
N LYS A 187 12.07 -8.71 13.71
CA LYS A 187 11.12 -8.56 14.82
C LYS A 187 10.13 -9.73 14.96
N GLU A 188 9.63 -10.26 13.85
CA GLU A 188 8.79 -11.48 13.89
C GLU A 188 9.58 -12.70 14.39
N LEU A 189 10.86 -12.82 14.05
CA LEU A 189 11.72 -13.91 14.49
C LEU A 189 12.04 -13.81 15.98
N GLU A 190 12.38 -12.61 16.46
CA GLU A 190 12.65 -12.33 17.88
C GLU A 190 11.43 -12.66 18.74
N ASN A 191 10.24 -12.18 18.36
CA ASN A 191 8.99 -12.52 19.06
C ASN A 191 8.71 -14.03 19.09
N LYS A 192 9.03 -14.75 18.01
CA LYS A 192 8.87 -16.22 17.95
C LYS A 192 9.87 -16.96 18.82
N LEU A 193 11.11 -16.46 18.91
CA LEU A 193 12.13 -17.01 19.80
C LEU A 193 11.70 -16.82 21.26
N GLU A 194 11.32 -15.62 21.67
CA GLU A 194 10.81 -15.34 23.02
C GLU A 194 9.58 -16.19 23.36
N GLN A 195 8.61 -16.30 22.44
CA GLN A 195 7.46 -17.17 22.63
C GLN A 195 7.88 -18.63 22.79
N GLY A 196 8.84 -19.10 21.98
CA GLY A 196 9.39 -20.45 22.05
C GLY A 196 10.05 -20.74 23.40
N GLU A 197 10.84 -19.82 23.92
CA GLU A 197 11.49 -19.91 25.23
C GLU A 197 10.46 -19.97 26.36
N LYS A 198 9.44 -19.11 26.34
CA LYS A 198 8.36 -19.15 27.33
C LYS A 198 7.56 -20.44 27.29
N LEU A 199 7.21 -20.93 26.10
CA LEU A 199 6.52 -22.22 25.95
C LEU A 199 7.38 -23.39 26.44
N GLN A 200 8.69 -23.33 26.21
CA GLN A 200 9.63 -24.32 26.72
C GLN A 200 9.73 -24.27 28.24
N LEU A 201 9.79 -23.08 28.84
CA LEU A 201 9.75 -22.91 30.30
C LEU A 201 8.47 -23.53 30.88
N ILE A 202 7.30 -23.16 30.36
CA ILE A 202 6.00 -23.71 30.82
C ILE A 202 5.99 -25.24 30.75
N ARG A 203 6.49 -25.84 29.67
CA ARG A 203 6.62 -27.31 29.55
C ARG A 203 7.50 -27.92 30.64
N GLN A 204 8.61 -27.28 30.97
CA GLN A 204 9.51 -27.76 32.02
C GLN A 204 8.86 -27.64 33.40
N VAL A 205 8.22 -26.51 33.68
CA VAL A 205 7.49 -26.24 34.92
C VAL A 205 6.34 -27.24 35.13
N ILE A 206 5.52 -27.50 34.11
CA ILE A 206 4.44 -28.51 34.18
C ILE A 206 5.00 -29.90 34.47
N LYS A 207 6.11 -30.31 33.84
CA LYS A 207 6.75 -31.61 34.12
C LYS A 207 7.25 -31.73 35.55
N LYS A 208 7.66 -30.63 36.19
CA LYS A 208 8.11 -30.60 37.59
C LYS A 208 6.92 -30.62 38.55
N LEU A 209 5.87 -29.84 38.25
CA LEU A 209 4.60 -29.88 38.97
C LEU A 209 4.01 -31.30 38.99
N GLN A 210 3.96 -31.97 37.84
CA GLN A 210 3.44 -33.35 37.74
C GLN A 210 4.28 -34.38 38.51
N LYS A 211 5.56 -34.07 38.77
CA LYS A 211 6.45 -34.90 39.61
C LYS A 211 6.33 -34.57 41.11
N GLY A 212 5.49 -33.60 41.47
CA GLY A 212 5.26 -33.18 42.85
C GLY A 212 6.31 -32.21 43.40
N ASN A 213 7.15 -31.62 42.55
CA ASN A 213 8.14 -30.63 42.99
C ASN A 213 7.46 -29.33 43.46
N SER A 214 7.99 -28.72 44.52
CA SER A 214 7.51 -27.41 44.99
C SER A 214 7.90 -26.28 44.02
N VAL A 215 7.33 -25.09 44.24
CA VAL A 215 7.67 -23.89 43.47
C VAL A 215 9.14 -23.53 43.67
N GLU A 216 9.62 -23.61 44.92
CA GLU A 216 10.99 -23.32 45.32
C GLU A 216 11.98 -24.30 44.70
N GLU A 217 11.70 -25.61 44.79
CA GLU A 217 12.54 -26.64 44.14
C GLU A 217 12.61 -26.47 42.62
N THR A 218 11.49 -26.09 42.00
CA THR A 218 11.42 -25.89 40.55
C THR A 218 12.12 -24.61 40.12
N SER A 219 11.99 -23.54 40.91
CA SER A 219 12.71 -22.28 40.74
C SER A 219 14.23 -22.50 40.80
N ASP A 220 14.71 -23.21 41.82
CA ASP A 220 16.12 -23.56 41.96
C ASP A 220 16.61 -24.44 40.80
N MET A 221 15.83 -25.44 40.38
CA MET A 221 16.21 -26.36 39.30
C MET A 221 16.24 -25.71 37.92
N LEU A 222 15.41 -24.69 37.68
CA LEU A 222 15.29 -24.02 36.40
C LEU A 222 16.02 -22.68 36.38
N GLU A 223 16.63 -22.27 37.50
CA GLU A 223 17.28 -20.97 37.69
C GLU A 223 16.37 -19.79 37.30
N GLU A 224 15.10 -19.89 37.72
CA GLU A 224 14.04 -18.94 37.37
C GLU A 224 13.42 -18.33 38.61
N GLU A 225 12.94 -17.08 38.51
CA GLU A 225 12.37 -16.37 39.65
C GLU A 225 11.17 -17.14 40.24
N PRO A 226 11.11 -17.38 41.57
CA PRO A 226 10.03 -18.14 42.20
C PRO A 226 8.63 -17.63 41.84
N GLU A 227 8.50 -16.31 41.68
CA GLU A 227 7.25 -15.65 41.30
C GLU A 227 6.78 -16.03 39.89
N ASN A 228 7.70 -16.20 38.93
CA ASN A 228 7.36 -16.64 37.57
C ASN A 228 6.88 -18.10 37.56
N ILE A 229 7.56 -18.96 38.31
CA ILE A 229 7.19 -20.37 38.48
C ILE A 229 5.82 -20.50 39.16
N ARG A 230 5.59 -19.71 40.20
CA ARG A 230 4.33 -19.68 40.95
C ARG A 230 3.13 -19.36 40.05
N LYS A 231 3.24 -18.32 39.21
CA LYS A 231 2.18 -17.94 38.27
C LYS A 231 1.83 -19.08 37.31
N ILE A 232 2.85 -19.77 36.78
CA ILE A 232 2.65 -20.93 35.90
C ILE A 232 1.96 -22.07 36.66
N TYR A 233 2.38 -22.36 37.89
CA TYR A 233 1.78 -23.39 38.76
C TYR A 233 0.29 -23.11 39.03
N GLU A 234 -0.04 -21.86 39.40
CA GLU A 234 -1.41 -21.44 39.69
C GLU A 234 -2.32 -21.60 38.47
N ILE A 235 -1.88 -21.17 37.29
CA ILE A 235 -2.65 -21.32 36.04
C ILE A 235 -2.76 -22.80 35.65
N ALA A 236 -1.66 -23.55 35.72
CA ALA A 236 -1.61 -24.97 35.37
C ALA A 236 -2.55 -25.82 36.25
N ALA A 237 -2.67 -25.50 37.53
CA ALA A 237 -3.60 -26.19 38.45
C ALA A 237 -5.06 -26.07 38.01
N THR A 238 -5.45 -24.94 37.39
CA THR A 238 -6.80 -24.76 36.83
C THR A 238 -7.06 -25.55 35.54
N MET A 239 -6.01 -26.10 34.94
CA MET A 239 -6.05 -26.82 33.65
C MET A 239 -5.69 -28.31 33.79
N ALA A 240 -5.58 -28.83 35.01
CA ALA A 240 -5.41 -30.25 35.24
C ALA A 240 -6.67 -31.04 34.80
N PRO A 241 -6.53 -32.26 34.27
CA PRO A 241 -5.28 -33.00 34.02
C PRO A 241 -4.66 -32.75 32.63
N ASP A 242 -5.27 -31.92 31.78
CA ASP A 242 -4.87 -31.78 30.37
C ASP A 242 -3.61 -30.91 30.17
N TYR A 243 -3.35 -29.97 31.08
CA TYR A 243 -2.17 -29.10 31.10
C TYR A 243 -1.77 -28.52 29.74
N ASP A 244 -2.74 -27.95 29.02
CA ASP A 244 -2.53 -27.37 27.69
C ASP A 244 -1.58 -26.16 27.77
N VAL A 245 -0.33 -26.39 27.34
CA VAL A 245 0.79 -25.42 27.39
C VAL A 245 0.43 -24.12 26.67
N GLU A 246 -0.28 -24.20 25.54
CA GLU A 246 -0.61 -23.03 24.74
C GLU A 246 -1.68 -22.18 25.43
N LYS A 247 -2.67 -22.82 26.06
CA LYS A 247 -3.67 -22.12 26.87
C LYS A 247 -3.10 -21.53 28.15
N ILE A 248 -2.11 -22.19 28.76
CA ILE A 248 -1.39 -21.64 29.92
C ILE A 248 -0.59 -20.40 29.49
N TYR A 249 0.12 -20.46 28.37
CA TYR A 249 0.83 -19.32 27.79
C TYR A 249 -0.09 -18.13 27.51
N GLN A 250 -1.30 -18.36 26.99
CA GLN A 250 -2.28 -17.29 26.74
C GLN A 250 -2.86 -16.64 28.00
N LYS A 251 -2.72 -17.26 29.18
CA LYS A 251 -3.24 -16.76 30.46
C LYS A 251 -2.18 -16.10 31.36
N LEU A 252 -0.91 -16.15 30.96
CA LEU A 252 0.22 -15.47 31.62
C LEU A 252 0.33 -14.02 31.14
#